data_AF-A0A951EF08-F1
#
_entry.id   AF-A0A951EF08-F1
#
_cell.length_a   1.000
_cell.length_b   1.000
_cell.length_c   1.000
_cell.angle_alpha   90.00
_cell.angle_beta   90.00
_cell.angle_gamma   90.00
#
_symmetry.space_group_name_H-M   'P 1'
#
loop_
_entity.id
_entity.type
_entity.pdbx_description
1 polymer ?
#
loop_
_entity_poly.entity_id
_entity_poly.type
_entity_poly.pdbx_seq_one_letter_code
_entity_poly.pdbx_strand_id
1 'polypeptide(L)'
;MRWCALVALLIWGSSSAIAQNCHDDGLEKQEPAAKLYAASPFLHGYRDGYQQGFHDVDVEMQFAHPLTSWRAEKHFKKVEWRSEFGDKRSYVNGYRAGYERGYRDMLADSDMRVIRMMQQISPESGPAGIDLAAFNAGVVNGYADAGRSCSETSGDFCSGLHVGELLAKQEVVPERIH
;
A
#
# COMPACT_ATOMS: atom_id res chain seq x y z
N MET A 1 -41.13 -49.53 -27.70
CA MET A 1 -41.44 -48.67 -26.54
C MET A 1 -40.30 -48.75 -25.54
N ARG A 2 -39.87 -47.58 -25.02
CA ARG A 2 -38.98 -47.37 -23.87
C ARG A 2 -37.47 -47.45 -24.14
N TRP A 3 -36.99 -46.42 -24.83
CA TRP A 3 -35.70 -45.80 -24.56
C TRP A 3 -35.89 -44.85 -23.38
N CYS A 4 -35.16 -45.02 -22.29
CA CYS A 4 -34.95 -44.02 -21.25
C CYS A 4 -33.92 -44.55 -20.25
N ALA A 5 -33.06 -43.66 -19.78
CA ALA A 5 -32.07 -43.83 -18.71
C ALA A 5 -30.74 -44.45 -19.13
N LEU A 6 -29.76 -43.60 -19.42
CA LEU A 6 -28.73 -43.26 -18.44
C LEU A 6 -27.76 -42.25 -19.05
N VAL A 7 -28.16 -40.97 -19.04
CA VAL A 7 -27.25 -39.83 -19.12
C VAL A 7 -26.86 -39.54 -17.67
N ALA A 8 -25.83 -40.20 -17.18
CA ALA A 8 -25.26 -39.96 -15.86
C ALA A 8 -23.75 -39.77 -16.01
N LEU A 9 -23.23 -38.73 -15.35
CA LEU A 9 -21.82 -38.33 -15.25
C LEU A 9 -21.22 -37.49 -16.40
N LEU A 10 -21.68 -36.24 -16.51
CA LEU A 10 -20.84 -35.12 -16.98
C LEU A 10 -21.05 -33.89 -16.09
N ILE A 11 -20.74 -34.00 -14.78
CA ILE A 11 -20.65 -32.84 -13.87
C ILE A 11 -19.38 -32.95 -13.02
N TRP A 12 -18.24 -33.17 -13.66
CA TRP A 12 -16.91 -33.18 -13.02
C TRP A 12 -15.95 -32.29 -13.81
N GLY A 13 -16.34 -31.04 -14.01
CA GLY A 13 -15.50 -30.11 -14.75
C GLY A 13 -16.03 -28.70 -14.61
N SER A 14 -15.59 -28.02 -13.55
CA SER A 14 -15.31 -26.57 -13.49
C SER A 14 -15.25 -26.15 -12.02
N SER A 15 -14.33 -26.70 -11.25
CA SER A 15 -13.79 -25.94 -10.11
C SER A 15 -12.88 -24.87 -10.71
N SER A 16 -13.50 -23.83 -11.24
CA SER A 16 -12.77 -22.64 -11.68
C SER A 16 -12.01 -22.13 -10.47
N ALA A 17 -10.70 -22.18 -10.55
CA ALA A 17 -9.80 -21.41 -9.71
C ALA A 17 -10.13 -19.94 -9.93
N ILE A 18 -11.08 -19.40 -9.17
CA ILE A 18 -11.22 -17.96 -9.05
C ILE A 18 -10.16 -17.54 -8.03
N ALA A 19 -8.90 -17.50 -8.47
CA ALA A 19 -7.95 -16.59 -7.87
C ALA A 19 -8.45 -15.20 -8.23
N GLN A 20 -9.36 -14.64 -7.42
CA GLN A 20 -9.74 -13.25 -7.52
C GLN A 20 -8.48 -12.47 -7.17
N ASN A 21 -7.75 -12.03 -8.20
CA ASN A 21 -6.84 -10.91 -8.09
C ASN A 21 -7.75 -9.70 -7.83
N CYS A 22 -8.17 -9.53 -6.57
CA CYS A 22 -9.10 -8.51 -6.10
C CYS A 22 -8.39 -7.16 -6.00
N HIS A 23 -7.84 -6.71 -7.12
CA HIS A 23 -7.57 -5.29 -7.32
C HIS A 23 -8.89 -4.69 -7.83
N ASP A 24 -9.77 -4.32 -6.89
CA ASP A 24 -10.94 -3.51 -7.20
C ASP A 24 -10.52 -2.04 -7.25
N ASP A 25 -10.02 -1.63 -8.43
CA ASP A 25 -9.59 -0.25 -8.73
C ASP A 25 -10.71 0.79 -8.47
N GLY A 26 -11.97 0.36 -8.31
CA GLY A 26 -13.12 1.22 -8.06
C GLY A 26 -13.14 1.84 -6.66
N LEU A 27 -12.75 1.06 -5.64
CA LEU A 27 -12.64 1.54 -4.25
C LEU A 27 -11.47 2.51 -4.10
N GLU A 28 -10.36 2.20 -4.75
CA GLU A 28 -9.16 3.04 -4.74
C GLU A 28 -9.43 4.46 -5.26
N LYS A 29 -10.29 4.62 -6.27
CA LYS A 29 -10.65 5.94 -6.82
C LYS A 29 -11.59 6.76 -5.93
N GLN A 30 -12.31 6.10 -5.02
CA GLN A 30 -13.24 6.77 -4.10
C GLN A 30 -12.56 7.19 -2.79
N GLU A 31 -11.36 6.69 -2.52
CA GLU A 31 -10.62 7.11 -1.34
C GLU A 31 -10.15 8.57 -1.49
N PRO A 32 -10.39 9.43 -0.50
CA PRO A 32 -9.90 10.81 -0.53
C PRO A 32 -8.38 10.92 -0.71
N ALA A 33 -7.64 9.88 -0.30
CA ALA A 33 -6.20 9.80 -0.42
C ALA A 33 -5.70 9.24 -1.77
N ALA A 34 -6.60 8.82 -2.67
CA ALA A 34 -6.25 8.34 -4.01
C ALA A 34 -5.37 9.34 -4.78
N LYS A 35 -5.65 10.63 -4.62
CA LYS A 35 -4.87 11.71 -5.23
C LYS A 35 -3.45 11.79 -4.69
N LEU A 36 -3.24 11.47 -3.41
CA LEU A 36 -1.91 11.47 -2.78
C LEU A 36 -1.08 10.28 -3.25
N TYR A 37 -1.72 9.11 -3.43
CA TYR A 37 -1.06 7.95 -4.04
C TYR A 37 -0.71 8.18 -5.50
N ALA A 38 -1.61 8.79 -6.26
CA ALA A 38 -1.32 9.17 -7.64
C ALA A 38 -0.19 10.21 -7.75
N ALA A 39 -0.02 11.05 -6.73
CA ALA A 39 1.01 12.09 -6.69
C ALA A 39 2.39 11.57 -6.29
N SER A 40 2.48 10.45 -5.57
CA SER A 40 3.75 9.90 -5.08
C SER A 40 3.92 8.43 -5.46
N PRO A 41 4.81 8.11 -6.42
CA PRO A 41 5.16 6.73 -6.75
C PRO A 41 5.61 5.94 -5.53
N PHE A 42 6.30 6.59 -4.59
CA PHE A 42 6.72 5.98 -3.34
C PHE A 42 5.52 5.56 -2.49
N LEU A 43 4.54 6.45 -2.25
CA LEU A 43 3.37 6.11 -1.44
C LEU A 43 2.52 5.03 -2.09
N HIS A 44 2.38 5.08 -3.42
CA HIS A 44 1.67 4.06 -4.17
C HIS A 44 2.32 2.69 -3.92
N GLY A 45 3.64 2.59 -4.18
CA GLY A 45 4.39 1.38 -3.89
C GLY A 45 4.24 0.96 -2.43
N TYR A 46 4.39 1.90 -1.49
CA TYR A 46 4.27 1.62 -0.06
C TYR A 46 2.93 0.99 0.32
N ARG A 47 1.81 1.52 -0.20
CA ARG A 47 0.49 0.93 0.04
C ARG A 47 0.41 -0.49 -0.49
N ASP A 48 0.78 -0.70 -1.76
CA ASP A 48 0.69 -2.01 -2.42
C ASP A 48 1.57 -3.04 -1.70
N GLY A 49 2.79 -2.63 -1.35
CA GLY A 49 3.70 -3.43 -0.56
C GLY A 49 3.12 -3.79 0.80
N TYR A 50 2.58 -2.81 1.54
CA TYR A 50 1.97 -3.03 2.85
C TYR A 50 0.84 -4.05 2.78
N GLN A 51 -0.08 -3.89 1.83
CA GLN A 51 -1.20 -4.82 1.66
C GLN A 51 -0.70 -6.23 1.33
N GLN A 52 0.27 -6.35 0.42
CA GLN A 52 0.82 -7.66 0.07
C GLN A 52 1.55 -8.33 1.25
N GLY A 53 2.38 -7.58 1.98
CA GLY A 53 3.12 -8.12 3.13
C GLY A 53 2.17 -8.55 4.26
N PHE A 54 1.11 -7.78 4.51
CA PHE A 54 0.07 -8.14 5.46
C PHE A 54 -0.67 -9.42 5.03
N HIS A 55 -1.06 -9.49 3.75
CA HIS A 55 -1.75 -10.64 3.18
C HIS A 55 -0.90 -11.92 3.20
N ASP A 56 0.38 -11.83 2.85
CA ASP A 56 1.27 -13.00 2.81
C ASP A 56 1.39 -13.66 4.19
N VAL A 57 1.50 -12.85 5.26
CA VAL A 57 1.51 -13.37 6.65
C VAL A 57 0.16 -13.97 7.03
N ASP A 58 -0.95 -13.32 6.69
CA ASP A 58 -2.29 -13.84 6.96
C ASP A 58 -2.48 -15.23 6.34
N VAL A 59 -2.07 -15.40 5.08
CA VAL A 59 -2.09 -16.70 4.40
C VAL A 59 -1.17 -17.70 5.11
N GLU A 60 0.07 -17.34 5.44
CA GLU A 60 0.99 -18.23 6.16
C GLU A 60 0.39 -18.71 7.50
N MET A 61 -0.22 -17.82 8.26
CA MET A 61 -0.87 -18.11 9.54
C MET A 61 -2.10 -19.00 9.38
N GLN A 62 -2.97 -18.71 8.41
CA GLN A 62 -4.21 -19.47 8.18
C GLN A 62 -3.96 -20.91 7.72
N PHE A 63 -2.91 -21.14 6.92
CA PHE A 63 -2.58 -22.45 6.38
C PHE A 63 -1.51 -23.20 7.18
N ALA A 64 -1.16 -22.71 8.38
CA ALA A 64 -0.14 -23.29 9.26
C ALA A 64 1.21 -23.54 8.55
N HIS A 65 1.56 -22.66 7.60
CA HIS A 65 2.88 -22.69 6.98
C HIS A 65 3.93 -22.15 7.96
N PRO A 66 5.19 -22.63 7.89
CA PRO A 66 6.27 -22.02 8.63
C PRO A 66 6.43 -20.55 8.21
N LEU A 67 6.40 -19.62 9.17
CA LEU A 67 6.72 -18.23 8.92
C LEU A 67 8.11 -18.12 8.32
N THR A 68 8.22 -17.52 7.14
CA THR A 68 9.51 -17.30 6.52
C THR A 68 10.05 -15.91 6.89
N SER A 69 11.28 -15.61 6.48
CA SER A 69 11.73 -14.22 6.51
C SER A 69 11.05 -13.48 5.37
N TRP A 70 10.41 -12.34 5.63
CA TRP A 70 9.87 -11.45 4.59
C TRP A 70 10.86 -11.12 3.46
N ARG A 71 12.17 -11.14 3.73
CA ARG A 71 13.22 -10.96 2.69
C ARG A 71 13.31 -12.12 1.72
N ALA A 72 12.91 -13.31 2.15
CA ALA A 72 12.89 -14.53 1.35
C ALA A 72 11.66 -14.60 0.43
N GLU A 73 10.60 -13.86 0.75
CA GLU A 73 9.32 -13.94 0.06
C GLU A 73 9.41 -13.52 -1.42
N LYS A 74 8.63 -14.24 -2.24
CA LYS A 74 8.63 -14.03 -3.69
C LYS A 74 8.11 -12.63 -4.03
N HIS A 75 7.05 -12.18 -3.36
CA HIS A 75 6.44 -10.87 -3.60
C HIS A 75 7.37 -9.72 -3.17
N PHE A 76 8.13 -9.88 -2.08
CA PHE A 76 9.17 -8.92 -1.71
C PHE A 76 10.29 -8.79 -2.77
N LYS A 77 10.70 -9.90 -3.37
CA LYS A 77 11.78 -9.94 -4.37
C LYS A 77 11.33 -9.47 -5.75
N LYS A 78 10.11 -9.84 -6.16
CA LYS A 78 9.55 -9.58 -7.49
C LYS A 78 8.41 -8.58 -7.39
N VAL A 79 8.77 -7.30 -7.43
CA VAL A 79 7.82 -6.19 -7.42
C VAL A 79 7.24 -6.01 -8.82
N GLU A 80 5.91 -6.05 -8.93
CA GLU A 80 5.19 -5.72 -10.15
C GLU A 80 5.04 -4.20 -10.24
N TRP A 81 5.72 -3.59 -11.21
CA TRP A 81 5.63 -2.14 -11.45
C TRP A 81 5.09 -1.89 -12.85
N ARG A 82 4.26 -0.84 -12.96
CA ARG A 82 3.72 -0.32 -14.22
C ARG A 82 4.15 1.13 -14.41
N SER A 83 4.40 1.53 -15.65
CA SER A 83 4.86 2.90 -15.97
C SER A 83 3.88 3.99 -15.55
N GLU A 84 2.60 3.68 -15.45
CA GLU A 84 1.55 4.58 -14.95
C GLU A 84 1.69 4.93 -13.46
N PHE A 85 2.45 4.15 -12.68
CA PHE A 85 2.72 4.44 -11.26
C PHE A 85 3.84 5.47 -11.05
N GLY A 86 4.47 5.94 -12.13
CA GLY A 86 5.57 6.91 -12.09
C GLY A 86 6.94 6.24 -11.96
N ASP A 87 7.90 6.91 -11.30
CA ASP A 87 9.29 6.44 -11.24
C ASP A 87 9.42 5.05 -10.60
N LYS A 88 9.99 4.11 -11.37
CA LYS A 88 10.15 2.70 -10.97
C LYS A 88 10.95 2.55 -9.68
N ARG A 89 12.03 3.32 -9.53
CA ARG A 89 12.91 3.19 -8.36
C ARG A 89 12.20 3.64 -7.11
N SER A 90 11.52 4.78 -7.16
CA SER A 90 10.71 5.33 -6.09
C SER A 90 9.59 4.36 -5.68
N TYR A 91 8.86 3.82 -6.66
CA TYR A 91 7.82 2.82 -6.42
C TYR A 91 8.37 1.55 -5.74
N VAL A 92 9.43 0.96 -6.29
CA VAL A 92 10.02 -0.28 -5.73
C VAL A 92 10.56 -0.06 -4.31
N ASN A 93 11.15 1.11 -4.03
CA ASN A 93 11.60 1.44 -2.68
C ASN A 93 10.42 1.56 -1.71
N GLY A 94 9.35 2.27 -2.13
CA GLY A 94 8.10 2.36 -1.37
C GLY A 94 7.53 0.98 -1.10
N TYR A 95 7.39 0.15 -2.12
CA TYR A 95 6.88 -1.21 -2.03
C TYR A 95 7.62 -2.06 -1.01
N ARG A 96 8.95 -2.05 -1.04
CA ARG A 96 9.73 -2.85 -0.09
C ARG A 96 9.57 -2.35 1.34
N ALA A 97 9.56 -1.03 1.54
CA ALA A 97 9.34 -0.45 2.87
C ALA A 97 7.94 -0.77 3.40
N GLY A 98 6.93 -0.66 2.54
CA GLY A 98 5.54 -1.03 2.85
C GLY A 98 5.41 -2.51 3.18
N TYR A 99 5.98 -3.39 2.35
CA TYR A 99 5.93 -4.84 2.53
C TYR A 99 6.52 -5.28 3.85
N GLU A 100 7.73 -4.82 4.19
CA GLU A 100 8.34 -5.11 5.48
C GLU A 100 7.43 -4.65 6.63
N ARG A 101 6.82 -3.48 6.52
CA ARG A 101 5.93 -2.95 7.55
C ARG A 101 4.64 -3.77 7.68
N GLY A 102 3.94 -4.04 6.58
CA GLY A 102 2.71 -4.83 6.57
C GLY A 102 2.91 -6.24 7.11
N TYR A 103 4.03 -6.87 6.73
CA TYR A 103 4.43 -8.19 7.23
C TYR A 103 4.62 -8.17 8.76
N ARG A 104 5.37 -7.19 9.29
CA ARG A 104 5.58 -7.04 10.74
C ARG A 104 4.29 -6.72 11.49
N ASP A 105 3.42 -5.90 10.91
CA ASP A 105 2.17 -5.46 11.53
C ASP A 105 1.19 -6.63 11.68
N MET A 106 1.07 -7.49 10.65
CA MET A 106 0.25 -8.69 10.74
C MET A 106 0.82 -9.70 11.76
N LEU A 107 2.14 -9.91 11.78
CA LEU A 107 2.77 -10.76 12.79
C LEU A 107 2.55 -10.29 14.23
N ALA A 108 2.43 -8.98 14.43
CA ALA A 108 2.15 -8.37 15.72
C ALA A 108 0.64 -8.29 16.03
N ASP A 109 -0.22 -8.93 15.23
CA ASP A 109 -1.69 -8.89 15.34
C ASP A 109 -2.24 -7.46 15.43
N SER A 110 -1.60 -6.53 14.70
CA SER A 110 -2.00 -5.13 14.66
C SER A 110 -3.03 -4.89 13.56
N ASP A 111 -4.09 -4.11 13.80
CA ASP A 111 -4.99 -3.72 12.71
C ASP A 111 -4.21 -2.98 11.61
N MET A 112 -4.72 -3.03 10.36
CA MET A 112 -4.14 -2.36 9.19
C MET A 112 -3.93 -0.85 9.42
N ARG A 113 -2.75 -0.48 9.91
CA ARG A 113 -2.37 0.91 10.23
C ARG A 113 -2.38 1.81 9.00
N VAL A 114 -2.13 1.24 7.82
CA VAL A 114 -2.15 2.00 6.56
C VAL A 114 -3.52 2.67 6.36
N ILE A 115 -4.61 1.99 6.69
CA ILE A 115 -5.98 2.52 6.58
C ILE A 115 -6.21 3.66 7.58
N ARG A 116 -5.78 3.50 8.83
CA ARG A 116 -5.89 4.57 9.85
C ARG A 116 -5.06 5.80 9.48
N MET A 117 -3.85 5.59 8.98
CA MET A 117 -2.99 6.67 8.52
C MET A 117 -3.65 7.46 7.39
N MET A 118 -4.36 6.78 6.47
CA MET A 118 -5.11 7.43 5.39
C MET A 118 -6.25 8.31 5.88
N GLN A 119 -7.03 7.78 6.83
CA GLN A 119 -8.18 8.47 7.39
C GLN A 119 -7.77 9.75 8.13
N GLN A 120 -6.56 9.79 8.69
CA GLN A 120 -6.04 10.99 9.34
C GLN A 120 -5.67 12.12 8.36
N ILE A 121 -5.53 11.81 7.06
CA ILE A 121 -5.04 12.77 6.06
C ILE A 121 -6.20 13.35 5.23
N SER A 122 -7.46 13.00 5.54
CA SER A 122 -8.66 13.48 4.84
C SER A 122 -9.79 13.81 5.83
N PRO A 123 -10.61 14.89 5.67
CA PRO A 123 -10.97 15.58 4.41
C PRO A 123 -10.87 17.13 4.40
N GLU A 124 -10.44 17.82 5.46
CA GLU A 124 -10.46 19.31 5.44
C GLU A 124 -9.30 19.93 4.66
N SER A 125 -8.19 19.21 4.51
CA SER A 125 -6.99 19.64 3.80
C SER A 125 -6.81 18.93 2.45
N GLY A 126 -7.92 18.58 1.79
CA GLY A 126 -7.89 18.00 0.45
C GLY A 126 -6.91 18.73 -0.48
N PRO A 127 -6.41 18.10 -1.55
CA PRO A 127 -5.25 18.58 -2.34
C PRO A 127 -5.47 19.91 -3.10
N ALA A 128 -6.53 20.66 -2.81
CA ALA A 128 -6.67 22.04 -3.25
C ALA A 128 -5.57 22.90 -2.60
N GLY A 129 -4.47 23.11 -3.32
CA GLY A 129 -3.35 23.97 -2.91
C GLY A 129 -2.11 23.24 -2.39
N ILE A 130 -2.06 21.91 -2.44
CA ILE A 130 -0.85 21.16 -2.12
C ILE A 130 0.07 21.11 -3.34
N ASP A 131 1.30 21.57 -3.21
CA ASP A 131 2.35 21.27 -4.19
C ASP A 131 2.68 19.76 -4.11
N LEU A 132 2.21 19.02 -5.12
CA LEU A 132 2.37 17.56 -5.20
C LEU A 132 3.84 17.15 -5.36
N ALA A 133 4.67 17.99 -5.96
CA ALA A 133 6.10 17.72 -6.12
C ALA A 133 6.82 17.88 -4.77
N ALA A 134 6.54 18.97 -4.04
CA ALA A 134 7.06 19.19 -2.69
C ALA A 134 6.58 18.08 -1.72
N PHE A 135 5.31 17.69 -1.82
CA PHE A 135 4.75 16.56 -1.08
C PHE A 135 5.52 15.26 -1.35
N ASN A 136 5.67 14.88 -2.62
CA ASN A 136 6.39 13.65 -2.98
C ASN A 136 7.86 13.69 -2.54
N ALA A 137 8.53 14.83 -2.68
CA ALA A 137 9.90 15.01 -2.19
C ALA A 137 9.98 14.83 -0.67
N GLY A 138 9.06 15.43 0.08
CA GLY A 138 8.99 15.28 1.54
C GLY A 138 8.70 13.85 1.98
N VAL A 139 7.85 13.12 1.26
CA VAL A 139 7.64 11.69 1.48
C VAL A 139 8.93 10.91 1.31
N VAL A 140 9.58 11.04 0.16
CA VAL A 140 10.79 10.28 -0.17
C VAL A 140 11.90 10.59 0.83
N ASN A 141 12.10 11.87 1.16
CA ASN A 141 13.12 12.30 2.12
C ASN A 141 12.80 11.81 3.54
N GLY A 142 11.56 11.97 4.00
CA GLY A 142 11.17 11.55 5.34
C GLY A 142 11.31 10.05 5.55
N TYR A 143 11.02 9.22 4.54
CA TYR A 143 11.28 7.78 4.61
C TYR A 143 12.76 7.40 4.51
N ALA A 144 13.58 8.18 3.79
CA ALA A 144 15.03 7.99 3.76
C ALA A 144 15.69 8.35 5.10
N ASP A 145 15.16 9.36 5.79
CA ASP A 145 15.70 9.89 7.05
C ASP A 145 15.15 9.20 8.30
N ALA A 146 13.99 8.53 8.21
CA ALA A 146 13.36 7.78 9.32
C ALA A 146 14.29 6.73 9.97
N GLY A 147 15.31 6.25 9.23
CA GLY A 147 16.35 5.38 9.79
C GLY A 147 17.28 6.05 10.83
N ARG A 148 17.21 7.37 11.05
CA ARG A 148 18.10 8.12 11.95
C ARG A 148 17.44 8.72 13.19
N SER A 149 16.12 8.92 13.25
CA SER A 149 15.47 9.67 14.33
C SER A 149 14.15 9.10 14.85
N CYS A 150 13.67 7.98 14.31
CA CYS A 150 12.40 7.41 14.75
C CYS A 150 12.57 6.63 16.06
N SER A 151 12.28 7.30 17.17
CA SER A 151 12.11 6.67 18.48
C SER A 151 10.76 5.96 18.51
N GLU A 152 10.76 4.64 18.77
CA GLU A 152 9.57 3.77 18.80
C GLU A 152 8.50 4.20 19.83
N THR A 153 8.79 5.16 20.71
CA THR A 153 7.96 5.50 21.87
C THR A 153 6.82 6.48 21.60
N SER A 154 6.83 7.24 20.51
CA SER A 154 5.66 8.03 20.11
C SER A 154 4.91 7.25 19.04
N GLY A 155 3.69 6.80 19.34
CA GLY A 155 2.75 6.30 18.32
C GLY A 155 2.38 7.31 17.23
N ASP A 156 3.05 8.47 17.21
CA ASP A 156 2.99 9.50 16.20
C ASP A 156 3.82 9.09 14.99
N PHE A 157 3.14 9.06 13.86
CA PHE A 157 3.59 8.48 12.61
C PHE A 157 4.92 9.09 12.16
N CYS A 158 5.98 8.31 12.35
CA CYS A 158 7.31 8.51 11.74
C CYS A 158 7.28 8.20 10.24
N SER A 159 6.26 8.72 9.54
CA SER A 159 6.04 8.47 8.14
C SER A 159 6.51 9.69 7.36
N GLY A 160 7.21 9.47 6.24
CA GLY A 160 7.56 10.55 5.32
C GLY A 160 6.32 11.33 4.85
N LEU A 161 5.13 10.78 5.04
CA LEU A 161 3.84 11.41 4.81
C LEU A 161 3.64 12.70 5.62
N HIS A 162 4.02 12.74 6.90
CA HIS A 162 3.95 13.96 7.72
C HIS A 162 4.94 15.02 7.23
N VAL A 163 6.15 14.62 6.86
CA VAL A 163 7.16 15.50 6.26
C VAL A 163 6.68 16.05 4.91
N GLY A 164 6.09 15.19 4.07
CA GLY A 164 5.45 15.55 2.82
C GLY A 164 4.36 16.60 3.01
N GLU A 165 3.49 16.41 3.99
CA GLU A 165 2.42 17.36 4.31
C GLU A 165 2.94 18.71 4.81
N LEU A 166 3.95 18.71 5.70
CA LEU A 166 4.55 19.95 6.21
C LEU A 166 5.21 20.77 5.10
N LEU A 167 5.99 20.12 4.23
CA LEU A 167 6.65 20.80 3.12
C LEU A 167 5.65 21.32 2.08
N ALA A 168 4.63 20.52 1.76
CA ALA A 168 3.52 20.93 0.91
C ALA A 168 2.80 22.20 1.41
N LYS A 169 2.71 22.39 2.74
CA LYS A 169 2.05 23.56 3.35
C LYS A 169 2.98 24.78 3.45
N GLN A 170 4.29 24.60 3.48
CA GLN A 170 5.25 25.71 3.65
C GLN A 170 5.40 26.59 2.40
N GLU A 171 5.16 26.06 1.20
CA GLU A 171 5.26 26.85 -0.06
C GLU A 171 4.06 27.79 -0.29
N VAL A 172 3.03 27.74 0.57
CA VAL A 172 1.81 28.57 0.45
C VAL A 172 1.90 29.88 1.25
N VAL A 173 3.07 30.28 1.73
CA VAL A 173 3.26 31.64 2.30
C VAL A 173 3.76 32.56 1.18
N PRO A 174 2.88 33.33 0.49
CA PRO A 174 3.37 34.34 -0.43
C PRO A 174 4.22 35.34 0.36
N GLU A 175 5.46 35.51 -0.08
CA GLU A 175 6.33 36.60 0.34
C GLU A 175 5.53 37.89 0.22
N ARG A 176 5.13 38.44 1.37
CA ARG A 176 4.40 39.71 1.42
C ARG A 176 5.45 40.79 1.11
N ILE A 177 5.58 41.12 -0.17
CA ILE A 177 6.42 42.21 -0.66
C ILE A 177 5.90 43.48 0.03
N HIS A 178 6.72 44.03 0.93
CA HIS A 178 6.53 45.32 1.58
C HIS A 178 7.19 46.43 0.76
#